data_AF-A0A8T2KJG5-F1
#
_entry.id   AF-A0A8T2KJG5-F1
#
_cell.length_a   1.000
_cell.length_b   1.000
_cell.length_c   1.000
_cell.angle_alpha   90.00
_cell.angle_beta   90.00
_cell.angle_gamma   90.00
#
_symmetry.space_group_name_H-M   'P 1'
#
loop_
_entity.id
_entity.type
_entity.pdbx_description
1 polymer ?
#
loop_
_entity_poly.entity_id
_entity_poly.type
_entity_poly.pdbx_seq_one_letter_code
_entity_poly.pdbx_strand_id
1 'polypeptide(L)'
;MDCDGKKKSLLVDLDGTLLGSVGAVVPQSEYEWNGDPRHGVGDYRIPKVMLTALNGSRIPVSQIAPNKGVIRDSSCTYMSSWQAYKCFSMNYRMLVIESLDSDSETRRLSPVAVLGSGYIDLLNGPQDHGWCSGYTCQKRVSLFHSIVATNKSYDVFFTSTSPQKLRLMLLNAKPTESVVVAVFYSNPQRLDVYVNKQLVAPTNAQWNAQRTDYTLLEPTYTGQYVPKLSSLIGSNFFDPDYKMLYVLVQGSTPVEIRTSPVLFIAFNLPAMTEAEFFGDTLVANLAAFLRVPTNMIRISKIIREGSARRRRAAGLTVQVAIQQPPTIQTTTNSTSDVEQFQVLKNITDNLGQAAVTGSLSQSIGFNVSSMGVVPPSPPPSDPSWSTVADQTVTREDPVVQTVRSVSSLTVVVEPVAGYNPGPLFTQPSIMAVDQQGECVSVGVTTLTITAVLKDTRGNEVDGLYGNTTIPFSSCWANYTDLAISTTGENMTLAFTLNNWMTQSRSFTVKSVPSTVSATADSSSTTATTSIPGSTTDGNSVFDSSPALKIGTVYTLMLLSVLHLLYCVL
;
A
#
# COMPACT_ATOMS: atom_id res chain seq x y z
N MET A 1 21.21 -9.41 6.68
CA MET A 1 20.55 -10.46 7.48
C MET A 1 21.24 -11.75 7.12
N ASP A 2 21.40 -12.70 8.05
CA ASP A 2 21.64 -14.09 7.62
C ASP A 2 20.52 -14.50 6.67
N CYS A 3 20.82 -15.44 5.78
CA CYS A 3 19.90 -15.92 4.73
C CYS A 3 18.46 -16.08 5.26
N ASP A 4 17.47 -15.71 4.43
CA ASP A 4 16.07 -15.91 4.76
C ASP A 4 15.83 -17.40 5.10
N GLY A 5 15.15 -17.67 6.20
CA GLY A 5 14.97 -19.00 6.75
C GLY A 5 14.62 -19.05 8.24
N LYS A 6 14.21 -20.24 8.69
CA LYS A 6 13.77 -20.48 10.06
C LYS A 6 14.96 -20.51 11.04
N LYS A 7 15.16 -19.40 11.76
CA LYS A 7 16.20 -19.28 12.81
C LYS A 7 15.77 -19.76 14.20
N LYS A 8 14.58 -20.37 14.32
CA LYS A 8 13.94 -20.65 15.63
C LYS A 8 13.58 -22.10 15.81
N SER A 9 14.17 -22.69 16.85
CA SER A 9 13.89 -24.04 17.32
C SER A 9 13.47 -23.97 18.78
N LEU A 10 12.26 -24.44 19.08
CA LEU A 10 11.76 -24.61 20.44
C LEU A 10 11.90 -26.07 20.82
N LEU A 11 12.58 -26.35 21.94
CA LEU A 11 12.55 -27.65 22.59
C LEU A 11 11.72 -27.52 23.87
N VAL A 12 10.83 -28.48 24.12
CA VAL A 12 10.07 -28.60 25.37
C VAL A 12 10.36 -29.98 25.94
N ASP A 13 10.91 -30.02 27.15
CA ASP A 13 11.11 -31.24 27.92
C ASP A 13 9.86 -31.51 28.74
N LEU A 14 9.11 -32.55 28.35
CA LEU A 14 7.78 -32.85 28.87
C LEU A 14 7.79 -33.72 30.13
N ASP A 15 8.88 -34.46 30.38
CA ASP A 15 9.04 -35.36 31.54
C ASP A 15 10.20 -34.95 32.46
N GLY A 16 11.09 -34.06 32.01
CA GLY A 16 12.21 -33.54 32.77
C GLY A 16 13.50 -34.36 32.65
N THR A 17 13.52 -35.42 31.84
CA THR A 17 14.67 -36.33 31.71
C THR A 17 15.87 -35.68 31.02
N LEU A 18 15.67 -34.64 30.20
CA LEU A 18 16.74 -33.95 29.47
C LEU A 18 17.30 -32.75 30.24
N LEU A 19 16.43 -31.98 30.90
CA LEU A 19 16.78 -30.72 31.57
C LEU A 19 16.94 -30.86 33.09
N GLY A 20 16.57 -32.01 33.66
CA GLY A 20 16.53 -32.31 35.09
C GLY A 20 15.19 -31.93 35.77
N SER A 21 14.29 -31.28 35.04
CA SER A 21 12.89 -31.02 35.40
C SER A 21 12.13 -30.54 34.16
N VAL A 22 10.81 -30.64 34.16
CA VAL A 22 9.94 -30.21 33.05
C VAL A 22 10.20 -28.74 32.72
N GLY A 23 10.49 -28.43 31.45
CA GLY A 23 10.96 -27.11 31.05
C GLY A 23 11.08 -26.93 29.54
N ALA A 24 11.77 -25.87 29.11
CA ALA A 24 11.96 -25.56 27.70
C ALA A 24 13.35 -24.96 27.43
N VAL A 25 13.80 -25.09 26.19
CA VAL A 25 14.97 -24.38 25.66
C VAL A 25 14.52 -23.47 24.52
N VAL A 26 14.82 -22.18 24.65
CA VAL A 26 14.51 -21.14 23.65
C VAL A 26 15.81 -20.54 23.11
N PRO A 27 15.94 -20.26 21.80
CA PRO A 27 17.20 -19.84 21.19
C PRO A 27 17.53 -18.38 21.53
N GLN A 28 18.82 -18.02 21.47
CA GLN A 28 19.28 -16.63 21.52
C GLN A 28 18.90 -15.90 20.23
N SER A 29 17.65 -15.46 20.13
CA SER A 29 17.11 -14.75 18.95
C SER A 29 17.65 -13.33 18.81
N GLU A 30 18.28 -12.81 19.86
CA GLU A 30 18.96 -11.52 19.93
C GLU A 30 20.47 -11.56 19.62
N TYR A 31 20.99 -12.69 19.11
CA TYR A 31 22.40 -12.79 18.71
C TYR A 31 22.76 -11.64 17.75
N GLU A 32 23.85 -10.92 18.07
CA GLU A 32 24.33 -9.74 17.33
C GLU A 32 23.31 -8.58 17.19
N TRP A 33 22.40 -8.41 18.17
CA TRP A 33 21.49 -7.26 18.21
C TRP A 33 22.24 -5.91 18.28
N ASN A 34 22.09 -5.08 17.25
CA ASN A 34 22.90 -3.85 17.03
C ASN A 34 24.43 -4.10 16.95
N GLY A 35 24.86 -5.36 16.81
CA GLY A 35 26.25 -5.73 16.57
C GLY A 35 26.56 -5.69 15.07
N ASP A 36 27.08 -6.78 14.52
CA ASP A 36 27.41 -6.86 13.10
C ASP A 36 26.14 -6.73 12.20
N PRO A 37 26.04 -5.68 11.36
CA PRO A 37 24.90 -5.44 10.49
C PRO A 37 24.60 -6.56 9.50
N ARG A 38 25.55 -7.47 9.24
CA ARG A 38 25.37 -8.66 8.39
C ARG A 38 24.29 -9.58 8.95
N HIS A 39 24.22 -9.80 10.26
CA HIS A 39 23.14 -10.59 10.90
C HIS A 39 21.76 -9.92 10.75
N GLY A 40 21.74 -8.59 10.63
CA GLY A 40 20.55 -7.82 10.24
C GLY A 40 19.46 -7.76 11.30
N VAL A 41 19.84 -7.82 12.58
CA VAL A 41 18.98 -7.76 13.76
C VAL A 41 19.38 -6.54 14.59
N GLY A 42 18.40 -5.77 15.09
CA GLY A 42 18.67 -4.56 15.86
C GLY A 42 17.50 -3.58 15.88
N ASP A 43 17.68 -2.50 16.63
CA ASP A 43 16.65 -1.46 16.81
C ASP A 43 16.31 -0.72 15.50
N TYR A 44 17.27 -0.66 14.58
CA TYR A 44 17.13 -0.11 13.22
C TYR A 44 16.27 -0.98 12.28
N ARG A 45 15.81 -2.15 12.75
CA ARG A 45 14.93 -3.08 12.03
C ARG A 45 13.54 -3.17 12.63
N ILE A 46 13.27 -2.48 13.73
CA ILE A 46 11.93 -2.41 14.34
C ILE A 46 11.01 -1.60 13.41
N PRO A 47 9.80 -2.08 13.09
CA PRO A 47 8.82 -1.33 12.30
C PRO A 47 8.56 0.06 12.90
N LYS A 48 8.65 1.11 12.07
CA LYS A 48 8.54 2.51 12.53
C LYS A 48 7.25 2.78 13.31
N VAL A 49 6.12 2.20 12.88
CA VAL A 49 4.81 2.33 13.54
C VAL A 49 4.76 1.79 14.97
N MET A 50 5.60 0.81 15.31
CA MET A 50 5.76 0.32 16.69
C MET A 50 6.48 1.36 17.58
N LEU A 51 7.36 2.17 16.99
CA LEU A 51 8.12 3.24 17.65
C LEU A 51 7.48 4.63 17.48
N THR A 52 6.22 4.72 17.08
CA THR A 52 5.52 5.99 16.85
C THR A 52 4.31 6.10 17.78
N ALA A 53 4.27 7.16 18.59
CA ALA A 53 3.13 7.48 19.45
C ALA A 53 1.97 8.11 18.65
N LEU A 54 0.78 8.19 19.26
CA LEU A 54 -0.41 8.76 18.62
C LEU A 54 -0.24 10.23 18.20
N ASN A 55 0.65 10.98 18.87
CA ASN A 55 1.01 12.36 18.52
C ASN A 55 2.14 12.46 17.47
N GLY A 56 2.51 11.36 16.80
CA GLY A 56 3.59 11.28 15.82
C GLY A 56 5.00 11.29 16.42
N SER A 57 5.18 11.47 17.74
CA SER A 57 6.52 11.46 18.34
C SER A 57 7.13 10.05 18.38
N ARG A 58 8.47 9.98 18.31
CA ARG A 58 9.21 8.71 18.37
C ARG A 58 9.33 8.22 19.81
N ILE A 59 8.88 7.00 20.06
CA ILE A 59 9.02 6.31 21.34
C ILE A 59 10.43 5.69 21.43
N PRO A 60 11.22 5.94 22.50
CA PRO A 60 12.49 5.27 22.73
C PRO A 60 12.31 3.76 22.91
N VAL A 61 13.14 2.96 22.23
CA VAL A 61 12.99 1.49 22.22
C VAL A 61 13.07 0.89 23.63
N SER A 62 13.90 1.46 24.52
CA SER A 62 14.04 1.01 25.90
C SER A 62 12.78 1.15 26.75
N GLN A 63 11.81 1.98 26.35
CA GLN A 63 10.54 2.14 27.07
C GLN A 63 9.54 1.03 26.76
N ILE A 64 9.53 0.50 25.52
CA ILE A 64 8.58 -0.54 25.09
C ILE A 64 9.21 -1.93 25.07
N ALA A 65 10.50 -2.00 24.74
CA ALA A 65 11.25 -3.23 24.53
C ALA A 65 12.66 -3.12 25.14
N PRO A 66 12.76 -3.01 26.48
CA PRO A 66 14.03 -3.04 27.19
C PRO A 66 14.79 -4.36 26.97
N ASN A 67 14.09 -5.48 26.77
CA ASN A 67 14.68 -6.79 26.53
C ASN A 67 14.52 -7.23 25.07
N LYS A 68 15.43 -8.08 24.58
CA LYS A 68 15.52 -8.52 23.18
C LYS A 68 15.39 -10.04 23.07
N GLY A 69 14.90 -10.51 21.92
CA GLY A 69 14.68 -11.93 21.64
C GLY A 69 13.37 -12.45 22.23
N VAL A 70 13.26 -13.78 22.33
CA VAL A 70 12.10 -14.48 22.89
C VAL A 70 11.81 -13.99 24.31
N ILE A 71 10.52 -13.84 24.66
CA ILE A 71 10.05 -13.55 26.03
C ILE A 71 10.65 -14.53 27.05
N ARG A 72 11.14 -14.02 28.20
CA ARG A 72 11.74 -14.82 29.27
C ARG A 72 11.38 -14.24 30.65
N ASP A 73 11.63 -15.02 31.70
CA ASP A 73 11.58 -14.59 33.10
C ASP A 73 12.87 -14.98 33.83
N SER A 74 12.92 -14.73 35.14
CA SER A 74 14.06 -15.07 36.01
C SER A 74 14.32 -16.58 36.18
N SER A 75 13.47 -17.48 35.66
CA SER A 75 13.76 -18.92 35.60
C SER A 75 14.70 -19.29 34.44
N CYS A 76 14.86 -18.39 33.47
CA CYS A 76 15.67 -18.64 32.28
C CYS A 76 17.16 -18.37 32.52
N THR A 77 17.98 -19.41 32.44
CA THR A 77 19.45 -19.31 32.50
C THR A 77 20.06 -19.42 31.10
N TYR A 78 20.99 -18.54 30.75
CA TYR A 78 21.71 -18.62 29.47
C TYR A 78 22.74 -19.75 29.48
N MET A 79 22.73 -20.57 28.44
CA MET A 79 23.62 -21.72 28.24
C MET A 79 24.50 -21.42 27.02
N SER A 80 25.72 -20.92 27.25
CA SER A 80 26.64 -20.49 26.19
C SER A 80 27.00 -21.60 25.21
N SER A 81 27.15 -22.83 25.70
CA SER A 81 27.40 -24.04 24.88
C SER A 81 26.24 -24.42 23.96
N TRP A 82 25.05 -23.84 24.16
CA TRP A 82 23.85 -24.10 23.36
C TRP A 82 23.39 -22.88 22.55
N GLN A 83 23.99 -21.70 22.81
CA GLN A 83 23.51 -20.39 22.32
C GLN A 83 22.00 -20.20 22.55
N ALA A 84 21.54 -20.60 23.74
CA ALA A 84 20.13 -20.71 24.08
C ALA A 84 19.88 -20.49 25.58
N TYR A 85 18.62 -20.29 25.94
CA TYR A 85 18.16 -20.12 27.32
C TYR A 85 17.40 -21.38 27.77
N LYS A 86 17.82 -21.93 28.91
CA LYS A 86 17.16 -23.03 29.63
C LYS A 86 16.17 -22.43 30.62
N CYS A 87 14.87 -22.66 30.42
CA CYS A 87 13.77 -22.03 31.14
C CYS A 87 12.82 -23.06 31.78
N PHE A 88 12.16 -22.71 32.88
CA PHE A 88 11.32 -23.65 33.64
C PHE A 88 9.92 -23.14 34.03
N SER A 89 9.70 -21.82 34.11
CA SER A 89 8.42 -21.23 34.57
C SER A 89 7.41 -21.03 33.44
N MET A 90 7.82 -20.49 32.28
CA MET A 90 6.91 -20.21 31.17
C MET A 90 6.61 -21.44 30.31
N ASN A 91 5.33 -21.65 29.98
CA ASN A 91 4.88 -22.65 29.02
C ASN A 91 4.87 -22.08 27.59
N TYR A 92 5.89 -22.41 26.80
CA TYR A 92 6.11 -21.88 25.46
C TYR A 92 5.41 -22.68 24.35
N ARG A 93 4.91 -21.98 23.33
CA ARG A 93 4.35 -22.55 22.09
C ARG A 93 4.91 -21.79 20.88
N MET A 94 4.82 -22.40 19.70
CA MET A 94 5.08 -21.68 18.45
C MET A 94 3.78 -21.04 17.95
N LEU A 95 3.74 -19.71 17.86
CA LEU A 95 2.71 -18.96 17.16
C LEU A 95 3.06 -18.90 15.67
N VAL A 96 2.18 -19.47 14.85
CA VAL A 96 2.20 -19.33 13.39
C VAL A 96 1.51 -18.02 13.03
N ILE A 97 2.16 -17.26 12.15
CA ILE A 97 1.64 -16.05 11.52
C ILE A 97 1.78 -16.25 10.01
N GLU A 98 0.69 -16.50 9.31
CA GLU A 98 0.66 -16.90 7.91
C GLU A 98 -0.14 -15.90 7.07
N SER A 99 0.45 -15.39 5.98
CA SER A 99 -0.29 -14.66 4.94
C SER A 99 -0.96 -15.64 3.98
N LEU A 100 -2.27 -15.48 3.79
CA LEU A 100 -3.09 -16.19 2.82
C LEU A 100 -3.45 -15.31 1.62
N ASP A 101 -2.77 -14.17 1.46
CA ASP A 101 -2.88 -13.31 0.29
C ASP A 101 -2.32 -14.02 -0.96
N SER A 102 -2.82 -13.67 -2.15
CA SER A 102 -2.34 -14.24 -3.42
C SER A 102 -0.88 -13.88 -3.74
N ASP A 103 -0.33 -12.87 -3.08
CA ASP A 103 1.07 -12.45 -3.16
C ASP A 103 1.93 -12.96 -2.00
N SER A 104 1.44 -13.92 -1.20
CA SER A 104 2.12 -14.47 -0.02
C SER A 104 3.54 -14.98 -0.31
N GLU A 105 3.82 -15.43 -1.56
CA GLU A 105 5.16 -15.84 -1.99
C GLU A 105 6.08 -14.68 -2.41
N THR A 106 5.54 -13.56 -2.88
CA THR A 106 6.33 -12.49 -3.55
C THR A 106 6.51 -11.26 -2.66
N ARG A 107 5.57 -10.96 -1.77
CA ARG A 107 5.59 -9.75 -0.95
C ARG A 107 6.41 -9.92 0.34
N ARG A 108 7.37 -9.03 0.58
CA ARG A 108 8.24 -9.09 1.76
C ARG A 108 7.58 -8.45 2.99
N LEU A 109 7.03 -9.30 3.87
CA LEU A 109 6.51 -8.89 5.18
C LEU A 109 7.58 -8.75 6.29
N SER A 110 8.81 -9.20 6.03
CA SER A 110 9.87 -9.35 7.04
C SER A 110 10.87 -8.18 7.13
N PRO A 111 11.37 -7.84 8.34
CA PRO A 111 11.19 -8.54 9.60
C PRO A 111 9.81 -8.33 10.25
N VAL A 112 9.22 -9.41 10.79
CA VAL A 112 8.00 -9.31 11.61
C VAL A 112 8.43 -9.10 13.05
N ALA A 113 8.03 -7.98 13.67
CA ALA A 113 8.29 -7.73 15.07
C ALA A 113 7.17 -8.31 15.93
N VAL A 114 7.54 -9.04 16.98
CA VAL A 114 6.64 -9.57 18.00
C VAL A 114 7.07 -9.02 19.35
N LEU A 115 6.25 -8.13 19.93
CA LEU A 115 6.46 -7.56 21.26
C LEU A 115 5.63 -8.32 22.29
N GLY A 116 6.18 -8.63 23.46
CA GLY A 116 5.40 -9.14 24.59
C GLY A 116 6.14 -9.03 25.92
N SER A 117 5.47 -8.51 26.95
CA SER A 117 6.02 -8.33 28.31
C SER A 117 7.40 -7.62 28.35
N GLY A 118 7.62 -6.61 27.51
CA GLY A 118 8.87 -5.86 27.43
C GLY A 118 10.02 -6.56 26.67
N TYR A 119 9.75 -7.70 26.04
CA TYR A 119 10.66 -8.36 25.09
C TYR A 119 10.21 -8.07 23.65
N ILE A 120 11.15 -7.74 22.77
CA ILE A 120 10.92 -7.69 21.32
C ILE A 120 11.73 -8.76 20.60
N ASP A 121 11.05 -9.47 19.71
CA ASP A 121 11.62 -10.52 18.89
C ASP A 121 11.39 -10.22 17.40
N LEU A 122 12.38 -10.45 16.53
CA LEU A 122 12.33 -10.13 15.10
C LEU A 122 12.40 -11.40 14.26
N LEU A 123 11.34 -11.71 13.51
CA LEU A 123 11.26 -12.87 12.64
C LEU A 123 11.85 -12.54 11.27
N ASN A 124 12.83 -13.34 10.80
CA ASN A 124 13.42 -13.17 9.47
C ASN A 124 12.43 -13.56 8.36
N GLY A 125 12.77 -13.27 7.09
CA GLY A 125 12.05 -13.82 5.95
C GLY A 125 12.03 -15.35 5.94
N PRO A 126 10.98 -16.00 5.41
CA PRO A 126 10.98 -17.45 5.16
C PRO A 126 11.97 -17.81 4.06
N GLN A 127 12.49 -19.04 4.07
CA GLN A 127 13.43 -19.51 3.05
C GLN A 127 12.72 -19.70 1.69
N ASP A 128 13.41 -19.36 0.60
CA ASP A 128 12.99 -19.76 -0.75
C ASP A 128 13.39 -21.23 -0.98
N HIS A 129 12.41 -22.06 -1.36
CA HIS A 129 12.58 -23.48 -1.64
C HIS A 129 12.40 -23.82 -3.14
N GLY A 130 12.25 -22.82 -4.01
CA GLY A 130 12.09 -22.98 -5.45
C GLY A 130 13.39 -23.29 -6.19
N TRP A 131 13.35 -24.31 -7.05
CA TRP A 131 14.46 -24.66 -7.95
C TRP A 131 14.19 -24.13 -9.36
N CYS A 132 14.84 -23.02 -9.72
CA CYS A 132 14.72 -22.36 -11.02
C CYS A 132 16.04 -21.70 -11.43
N SER A 133 16.28 -21.52 -12.75
CA SER A 133 17.58 -21.05 -13.26
C SER A 133 17.93 -19.63 -12.81
N GLY A 134 18.90 -19.52 -11.90
CA GLY A 134 19.45 -18.26 -11.39
C GLY A 134 19.59 -18.27 -9.87
N TYR A 135 19.85 -17.10 -9.26
CA TYR A 135 19.70 -16.91 -7.82
C TYR A 135 18.21 -16.89 -7.45
N THR A 136 17.59 -18.08 -7.35
CA THR A 136 16.33 -18.44 -6.67
C THR A 136 15.16 -17.45 -6.83
N CYS A 137 14.01 -17.92 -7.35
CA CYS A 137 12.84 -17.15 -7.82
C CYS A 137 12.20 -16.14 -6.84
N GLN A 138 12.72 -16.02 -5.63
CA GLN A 138 12.34 -15.13 -4.54
C GLN A 138 10.97 -15.47 -3.94
N LYS A 139 10.46 -16.66 -4.25
CA LYS A 139 9.17 -17.19 -3.81
C LYS A 139 9.29 -17.77 -2.41
N ARG A 140 8.81 -17.02 -1.43
CA ARG A 140 8.89 -17.34 0.01
C ARG A 140 7.50 -17.30 0.59
N VAL A 141 6.86 -18.45 0.77
CA VAL A 141 5.53 -18.52 1.43
C VAL A 141 5.61 -17.78 2.76
N SER A 142 4.82 -16.71 2.93
CA SER A 142 4.90 -15.79 4.07
C SER A 142 4.35 -16.40 5.36
N LEU A 143 5.13 -17.33 5.90
CA LEU A 143 4.83 -18.20 7.04
C LEU A 143 5.89 -18.02 8.13
N PHE A 144 5.53 -17.27 9.17
CA PHE A 144 6.43 -16.94 10.27
C PHE A 144 6.11 -17.78 11.51
N HIS A 145 7.16 -18.19 12.22
CA HIS A 145 7.06 -18.95 13.46
C HIS A 145 7.68 -18.14 14.60
N SER A 146 6.86 -17.58 15.48
CA SER A 146 7.30 -16.92 16.71
C SER A 146 7.27 -17.90 17.88
N ILE A 147 8.16 -17.74 18.86
CA ILE A 147 8.08 -18.48 20.13
C ILE A 147 7.42 -17.55 21.15
N VAL A 148 6.26 -17.96 21.65
CA VAL A 148 5.44 -17.18 22.59
C VAL A 148 5.20 -18.00 23.86
N ALA A 149 5.00 -17.31 24.99
CA ALA A 149 4.52 -17.93 26.21
C ALA A 149 2.98 -17.86 26.26
N THR A 150 2.35 -18.93 26.71
CA THR A 150 0.89 -18.99 26.91
C THR A 150 0.46 -18.09 28.08
N ASN A 151 -0.82 -17.69 28.11
CA ASN A 151 -1.38 -16.77 29.09
C ASN A 151 -0.72 -15.36 29.09
N LYS A 152 -0.39 -14.86 27.88
CA LYS A 152 0.24 -13.55 27.62
C LYS A 152 -0.39 -12.87 26.39
N SER A 153 -0.15 -11.57 26.27
CA SER A 153 -0.52 -10.76 25.10
C SER A 153 0.72 -10.40 24.28
N TYR A 154 0.57 -10.34 22.96
CA TYR A 154 1.64 -10.03 22.00
C TYR A 154 1.17 -9.03 20.94
N ASP A 155 1.98 -8.01 20.67
CA ASP A 155 1.75 -7.09 19.56
C ASP A 155 2.61 -7.51 18.35
N VAL A 156 2.01 -7.55 17.17
CA VAL A 156 2.60 -8.00 15.91
C VAL A 156 2.60 -6.86 14.89
N PHE A 157 3.80 -6.53 14.39
CA PHE A 157 4.01 -5.50 13.38
C PHE A 157 4.80 -6.06 12.19
N PHE A 158 4.33 -5.79 10.99
CA PHE A 158 5.03 -6.07 9.73
C PHE A 158 5.81 -4.84 9.24
N THR A 159 6.80 -5.02 8.36
CA THR A 159 7.52 -3.89 7.72
C THR A 159 6.90 -3.40 6.40
N SER A 160 5.97 -4.16 5.83
CA SER A 160 5.11 -3.79 4.69
C SER A 160 3.64 -3.81 5.15
N THR A 161 2.72 -3.32 4.33
CA THR A 161 1.26 -3.34 4.57
C THR A 161 0.80 -4.70 5.10
N SER A 162 -0.09 -4.73 6.09
CA SER A 162 -0.47 -5.99 6.74
C SER A 162 -1.31 -6.88 5.81
N PRO A 163 -1.21 -8.22 5.91
CA PRO A 163 -1.97 -9.12 5.03
C PRO A 163 -3.47 -8.90 5.10
N GLN A 164 -4.13 -8.91 3.94
CA GLN A 164 -5.58 -8.82 3.90
C GLN A 164 -6.23 -10.11 4.39
N LYS A 165 -5.58 -11.26 4.20
CA LYS A 165 -5.96 -12.55 4.75
C LYS A 165 -4.81 -13.07 5.61
N LEU A 166 -4.98 -13.01 6.93
CA LEU A 166 -3.97 -13.47 7.90
C LEU A 166 -4.51 -14.68 8.67
N ARG A 167 -3.71 -15.72 8.86
CA ARG A 167 -4.02 -16.83 9.76
C ARG A 167 -3.06 -16.85 10.95
N LEU A 168 -3.64 -17.02 12.14
CA LEU A 168 -2.94 -17.17 13.41
C LEU A 168 -3.28 -18.55 14.02
N MET A 169 -2.26 -19.27 14.50
CA MET A 169 -2.45 -20.60 15.13
C MET A 169 -1.32 -20.90 16.11
N LEU A 170 -1.61 -21.54 17.24
CA LEU A 170 -0.56 -22.09 18.11
C LEU A 170 -0.28 -23.55 17.73
N LEU A 171 0.98 -23.91 17.46
CA LEU A 171 1.36 -25.30 17.20
C LEU A 171 1.34 -26.13 18.49
N ASN A 172 0.69 -27.29 18.42
CA ASN A 172 0.66 -28.31 19.46
C ASN A 172 0.19 -27.79 20.84
N ALA A 173 -0.67 -26.77 20.83
CA ALA A 173 -1.24 -26.18 22.03
C ALA A 173 -2.50 -26.92 22.48
N LYS A 174 -2.62 -27.09 23.81
CA LYS A 174 -3.80 -27.69 24.47
C LYS A 174 -5.00 -26.76 24.33
N PRO A 175 -6.26 -27.26 24.33
CA PRO A 175 -7.46 -26.40 24.22
C PRO A 175 -7.58 -25.31 25.28
N THR A 176 -6.94 -25.46 26.44
CA THR A 176 -6.91 -24.47 27.54
C THR A 176 -5.82 -23.41 27.39
N GLU A 177 -4.89 -23.56 26.45
CA GLU A 177 -3.75 -22.66 26.27
C GLU A 177 -4.12 -21.54 25.30
N SER A 178 -4.10 -20.29 25.77
CA SER A 178 -4.45 -19.11 24.97
C SER A 178 -3.37 -18.03 24.98
N VAL A 179 -3.39 -17.18 23.96
CA VAL A 179 -2.68 -15.91 23.86
C VAL A 179 -3.61 -14.87 23.25
N VAL A 180 -3.43 -13.59 23.61
CA VAL A 180 -4.02 -12.49 22.84
C VAL A 180 -2.97 -11.98 21.86
N VAL A 181 -3.33 -11.87 20.59
CA VAL A 181 -2.46 -11.30 19.55
C VAL A 181 -3.10 -10.01 19.05
N ALA A 182 -2.35 -8.90 19.12
CA ALA A 182 -2.74 -7.62 18.57
C ALA A 182 -1.98 -7.39 17.27
N VAL A 183 -2.68 -7.26 16.14
CA VAL A 183 -2.05 -7.06 14.82
C VAL A 183 -2.31 -5.64 14.36
N PHE A 184 -1.25 -4.92 13.96
CA PHE A 184 -1.39 -3.57 13.42
C PHE A 184 -2.00 -3.58 12.00
N TYR A 185 -2.85 -2.62 11.66
CA TYR A 185 -3.42 -2.43 10.32
C TYR A 185 -3.47 -0.94 9.96
N SER A 186 -2.65 -0.48 9.00
CA SER A 186 -2.55 0.95 8.64
C SER A 186 -3.82 1.53 8.02
N ASN A 187 -4.55 0.76 7.21
CA ASN A 187 -5.75 1.18 6.49
C ASN A 187 -7.02 0.70 7.23
N PRO A 188 -7.95 1.59 7.64
CA PRO A 188 -9.18 1.25 8.39
C PRO A 188 -10.27 0.62 7.50
N GLN A 189 -9.93 -0.44 6.76
CA GLN A 189 -10.90 -1.34 6.13
C GLN A 189 -11.59 -2.22 7.22
N ARG A 190 -12.68 -2.91 6.90
CA ARG A 190 -13.34 -3.78 7.90
C ARG A 190 -12.54 -5.06 8.06
N LEU A 191 -12.26 -5.43 9.31
CA LEU A 191 -11.56 -6.67 9.66
C LEU A 191 -12.57 -7.67 10.24
N ASP A 192 -12.84 -8.74 9.49
CA ASP A 192 -13.73 -9.83 9.88
C ASP A 192 -12.91 -11.03 10.39
N VAL A 193 -13.23 -11.54 11.59
CA VAL A 193 -12.51 -12.65 12.21
C VAL A 193 -13.32 -13.94 12.10
N TYR A 194 -12.67 -15.04 11.69
CA TYR A 194 -13.28 -16.33 11.45
C TYR A 194 -12.59 -17.44 12.24
N VAL A 195 -13.39 -18.32 12.83
CA VAL A 195 -12.94 -19.60 13.43
C VAL A 195 -13.76 -20.71 12.82
N ASN A 196 -13.12 -21.77 12.32
CA ASN A 196 -13.80 -22.88 11.63
C ASN A 196 -14.76 -22.40 10.52
N LYS A 197 -14.37 -21.36 9.76
CA LYS A 197 -15.16 -20.68 8.70
C LYS A 197 -16.39 -19.90 9.18
N GLN A 198 -16.67 -19.85 10.48
CA GLN A 198 -17.75 -19.06 11.08
C GLN A 198 -17.23 -17.71 11.58
N LEU A 199 -17.98 -16.64 11.31
CA LEU A 199 -17.68 -15.29 11.77
C LEU A 199 -17.79 -15.19 13.30
N VAL A 200 -16.74 -14.68 13.94
CA VAL A 200 -16.74 -14.27 15.34
C VAL A 200 -16.80 -12.74 15.38
N ALA A 201 -17.97 -12.20 15.69
CA ALA A 201 -18.14 -10.75 15.73
C ALA A 201 -17.28 -10.07 16.81
N PRO A 202 -16.88 -8.81 16.61
CA PRO A 202 -16.20 -8.01 17.62
C PRO A 202 -16.97 -7.95 18.95
N THR A 203 -16.25 -7.82 20.05
CA THR A 203 -16.80 -7.72 21.42
C THR A 203 -17.66 -6.48 21.65
N ASN A 204 -17.55 -5.46 20.78
CA ASN A 204 -18.38 -4.24 20.76
C ASN A 204 -19.49 -4.27 19.70
N ALA A 205 -19.79 -5.43 19.10
CA ALA A 205 -20.80 -5.57 18.06
C ALA A 205 -22.24 -5.56 18.62
N GLN A 206 -23.06 -4.64 18.12
CA GLN A 206 -24.51 -4.60 18.32
C GLN A 206 -25.22 -5.17 17.08
N TRP A 207 -25.71 -6.40 17.19
CA TRP A 207 -26.41 -7.11 16.12
C TRP A 207 -27.79 -6.55 15.81
N ASN A 208 -28.17 -6.63 14.53
CA ASN A 208 -29.56 -6.48 14.10
C ASN A 208 -30.43 -7.68 14.54
N ALA A 209 -31.76 -7.54 14.48
CA ALA A 209 -32.69 -8.56 14.95
C ALA A 209 -32.55 -9.91 14.20
N GLN A 210 -32.13 -9.86 12.93
CA GLN A 210 -31.94 -11.02 12.05
C GLN A 210 -30.58 -11.72 12.23
N ARG A 211 -29.65 -11.14 13.01
CA ARG A 211 -28.24 -11.55 13.11
C ARG A 211 -27.52 -11.69 11.76
N THR A 212 -27.89 -10.85 10.80
CA THR A 212 -27.22 -10.77 9.49
C THR A 212 -26.20 -9.65 9.42
N ASP A 213 -26.23 -8.71 10.37
CA ASP A 213 -25.36 -7.54 10.39
C ASP A 213 -25.22 -6.96 11.80
N TYR A 214 -24.14 -6.23 12.05
CA TYR A 214 -23.89 -5.52 13.31
C TYR A 214 -23.35 -4.10 13.09
N THR A 215 -23.67 -3.22 14.03
CA THR A 215 -22.95 -1.93 14.23
C THR A 215 -21.91 -2.09 15.32
N LEU A 216 -20.96 -1.15 15.42
CA LEU A 216 -19.90 -1.18 16.43
C LEU A 216 -20.13 -0.05 17.44
N LEU A 217 -20.10 -0.38 18.73
CA LEU A 217 -20.18 0.59 19.81
C LEU A 217 -18.82 1.25 20.04
N GLU A 218 -18.80 2.57 20.19
CA GLU A 218 -17.59 3.31 20.57
C GLU A 218 -17.15 2.94 22.01
N PRO A 219 -15.84 2.82 22.28
CA PRO A 219 -15.34 2.65 23.64
C PRO A 219 -15.55 3.89 24.49
N THR A 220 -16.05 3.71 25.71
CA THR A 220 -16.16 4.77 26.73
C THR A 220 -14.87 4.95 27.52
N TYR A 221 -13.99 3.95 27.52
CA TYR A 221 -12.64 3.98 28.10
C TYR A 221 -11.69 3.01 27.39
N THR A 222 -10.39 3.29 27.45
CA THR A 222 -9.35 2.47 26.82
C THR A 222 -9.39 1.02 27.30
N GLY A 223 -9.41 0.07 26.37
CA GLY A 223 -9.40 -1.36 26.68
C GLY A 223 -10.75 -1.96 27.08
N GLN A 224 -11.86 -1.21 27.08
CA GLN A 224 -13.21 -1.70 27.45
C GLN A 224 -13.59 -3.02 26.78
N TYR A 225 -13.26 -3.15 25.50
CA TYR A 225 -13.67 -4.24 24.64
C TYR A 225 -12.53 -5.22 24.29
N VAL A 226 -11.30 -4.98 24.75
CA VAL A 226 -10.15 -5.84 24.44
C VAL A 226 -10.39 -7.26 25.00
N PRO A 227 -10.24 -8.32 24.19
CA PRO A 227 -10.50 -9.69 24.63
C PRO A 227 -9.55 -10.11 25.76
N LYS A 228 -10.13 -10.71 26.80
CA LYS A 228 -9.39 -11.29 27.93
C LYS A 228 -8.86 -12.69 27.55
N LEU A 229 -7.79 -13.14 28.20
CA LEU A 229 -7.21 -14.48 27.99
C LEU A 229 -8.18 -15.65 28.28
N SER A 230 -9.25 -15.38 29.04
CA SER A 230 -10.35 -16.29 29.36
C SER A 230 -11.57 -16.17 28.44
N SER A 231 -11.50 -15.40 27.34
CA SER A 231 -12.60 -15.26 26.39
C SER A 231 -12.71 -16.50 25.50
N LEU A 232 -13.71 -16.55 24.61
CA LEU A 232 -13.81 -17.61 23.61
C LEU A 232 -12.78 -17.38 22.48
N ILE A 233 -12.29 -18.45 21.86
CA ILE A 233 -11.42 -18.36 20.67
C ILE A 233 -12.01 -17.43 19.60
N GLY A 234 -11.16 -16.61 18.97
CA GLY A 234 -11.56 -15.64 17.97
C GLY A 234 -12.26 -14.38 18.53
N SER A 235 -12.51 -14.28 19.84
CA SER A 235 -12.99 -13.03 20.46
C SER A 235 -12.03 -11.91 20.11
N ASN A 236 -12.56 -10.82 19.54
CA ASN A 236 -11.73 -9.78 18.93
C ASN A 236 -12.27 -8.37 19.15
N PHE A 237 -11.39 -7.39 18.99
CA PHE A 237 -11.70 -5.97 19.04
C PHE A 237 -10.70 -5.20 18.18
N PHE A 238 -11.17 -4.34 17.29
CA PHE A 238 -10.32 -3.38 16.58
C PHE A 238 -10.31 -2.04 17.32
N ASP A 239 -9.14 -1.65 17.79
CA ASP A 239 -8.89 -0.33 18.37
C ASP A 239 -8.53 0.64 17.22
N PRO A 240 -9.40 1.62 16.90
CA PRO A 240 -9.16 2.54 15.78
C PRO A 240 -8.08 3.58 16.07
N ASP A 241 -7.84 3.94 17.34
CA ASP A 241 -6.85 4.94 17.73
C ASP A 241 -5.43 4.37 17.59
N TYR A 242 -5.22 3.16 18.11
CA TYR A 242 -3.96 2.44 17.99
C TYR A 242 -3.83 1.65 16.69
N LYS A 243 -4.90 1.50 15.92
CA LYS A 243 -4.99 0.71 14.69
C LYS A 243 -4.55 -0.74 14.88
N MET A 244 -4.98 -1.34 16.01
CA MET A 244 -4.63 -2.70 16.43
C MET A 244 -5.88 -3.58 16.48
N LEU A 245 -5.87 -4.69 15.76
CA LEU A 245 -6.86 -5.75 15.92
C LEU A 245 -6.38 -6.76 16.98
N TYR A 246 -6.98 -6.71 18.16
CA TYR A 246 -6.79 -7.69 19.23
C TYR A 246 -7.63 -8.93 18.94
N VAL A 247 -7.04 -10.13 18.98
CA VAL A 247 -7.70 -11.41 18.72
C VAL A 247 -7.23 -12.46 19.73
N LEU A 248 -8.15 -13.23 20.33
CA LEU A 248 -7.79 -14.39 21.13
C LEU A 248 -7.50 -15.63 20.25
N VAL A 249 -6.28 -16.16 20.35
CA VAL A 249 -5.89 -17.46 19.77
C VAL A 249 -5.83 -18.48 20.91
N GLN A 250 -6.45 -19.65 20.73
CA GLN A 250 -6.56 -20.67 21.77
C GLN A 250 -6.44 -22.09 21.18
N GLY A 251 -5.64 -22.94 21.83
CA GLY A 251 -5.33 -24.28 21.35
C GLY A 251 -4.73 -24.30 19.95
N SER A 252 -4.83 -25.45 19.29
CA SER A 252 -4.30 -25.66 17.93
C SER A 252 -5.32 -25.32 16.82
N THR A 253 -6.40 -24.60 17.13
CA THR A 253 -7.42 -24.21 16.15
C THR A 253 -7.01 -22.90 15.46
N PRO A 254 -6.98 -22.82 14.12
CA PRO A 254 -6.67 -21.58 13.42
C PRO A 254 -7.73 -20.50 13.62
N VAL A 255 -7.27 -19.25 13.70
CA VAL A 255 -8.11 -18.05 13.58
C VAL A 255 -7.69 -17.32 12.31
N GLU A 256 -8.65 -17.00 11.43
CA GLU A 256 -8.42 -16.26 10.19
C GLU A 256 -8.98 -14.84 10.31
N ILE A 257 -8.19 -13.84 9.94
CA ILE A 257 -8.58 -12.43 9.85
C ILE A 257 -8.68 -12.10 8.37
N ARG A 258 -9.81 -11.53 7.94
CA ARG A 258 -10.07 -11.17 6.55
C ARG A 258 -10.48 -9.71 6.45
N THR A 259 -9.75 -8.97 5.62
CA THR A 259 -10.06 -7.58 5.31
C THR A 259 -11.14 -7.54 4.23
N SER A 260 -12.28 -6.92 4.54
CA SER A 260 -13.32 -6.60 3.57
C SER A 260 -13.21 -5.14 3.13
N PRO A 261 -13.35 -4.84 1.83
CA PRO A 261 -13.18 -3.49 1.32
C PRO A 261 -14.31 -2.56 1.78
N VAL A 262 -13.94 -1.32 2.10
CA VAL A 262 -14.85 -0.26 2.57
C VAL A 262 -14.52 1.03 1.83
N LEU A 263 -15.55 1.64 1.24
CA LEU A 263 -15.50 2.98 0.67
C LEU A 263 -16.01 3.98 1.71
N PHE A 264 -15.19 4.94 2.12
CA PHE A 264 -15.65 6.03 3.00
C PHE A 264 -15.88 7.31 2.21
N ILE A 265 -16.99 7.98 2.51
CA ILE A 265 -17.43 9.20 1.82
C ILE A 265 -17.83 10.23 2.85
N ALA A 266 -17.23 11.41 2.82
CA ALA A 266 -17.53 12.53 3.72
C ALA A 266 -18.24 13.63 2.93
N PHE A 267 -19.55 13.80 3.14
CA PHE A 267 -20.32 14.88 2.54
C PHE A 267 -20.26 16.13 3.42
N ASN A 268 -19.82 17.25 2.85
CA ASN A 268 -19.94 18.56 3.49
C ASN A 268 -21.30 19.17 3.12
N LEU A 269 -22.18 19.23 4.12
CA LEU A 269 -23.54 19.73 4.02
C LEU A 269 -23.66 21.13 4.64
N PRO A 270 -24.58 21.98 4.14
CA PRO A 270 -24.85 23.29 4.74
C PRO A 270 -25.36 23.15 6.18
N ALA A 271 -25.26 24.25 6.93
CA ALA A 271 -25.63 24.29 8.34
C ALA A 271 -27.10 23.88 8.58
N MET A 272 -27.29 22.69 9.14
CA MET A 272 -28.56 22.15 9.61
C MET A 272 -28.35 21.44 10.96
N THR A 273 -29.40 21.30 11.76
CA THR A 273 -29.33 20.51 12.99
C THR A 273 -29.38 19.01 12.68
N GLU A 274 -28.86 18.21 13.58
CA GLU A 274 -28.90 16.74 13.49
C GLU A 274 -30.33 16.16 13.51
N ALA A 275 -31.29 16.90 14.10
CA ALA A 275 -32.72 16.55 14.05
C ALA A 275 -33.40 16.93 12.72
N GLU A 276 -32.83 17.88 11.97
CA GLU A 276 -33.24 18.21 10.59
C GLU A 276 -32.50 17.33 9.56
N PHE A 277 -31.34 16.78 9.93
CA PHE A 277 -30.60 15.80 9.13
C PHE A 277 -31.23 14.41 9.27
N PHE A 278 -32.23 14.13 8.43
CA PHE A 278 -32.84 12.81 8.32
C PHE A 278 -31.89 11.81 7.66
N GLY A 279 -31.01 11.20 8.46
CA GLY A 279 -29.98 10.26 8.00
C GLY A 279 -30.53 9.09 7.18
N ASP A 280 -31.71 8.57 7.55
CA ASP A 280 -32.40 7.51 6.79
C ASP A 280 -32.75 7.95 5.36
N THR A 281 -33.11 9.22 5.16
CA THR A 281 -33.38 9.80 3.83
C THR A 281 -32.10 9.91 3.00
N LEU A 282 -30.97 10.31 3.60
CA LEU A 282 -29.68 10.28 2.91
C LEU A 282 -29.30 8.85 2.49
N VAL A 283 -29.43 7.88 3.39
CA VAL A 283 -29.15 6.46 3.11
C VAL A 283 -30.05 5.93 2.00
N ALA A 284 -31.35 6.22 2.04
CA ALA A 284 -32.30 5.81 1.00
C ALA A 284 -32.01 6.45 -0.37
N ASN A 285 -31.72 7.75 -0.41
CA ASN A 285 -31.41 8.46 -1.65
C ASN A 285 -30.08 8.00 -2.26
N LEU A 286 -29.04 7.80 -1.44
CA LEU A 286 -27.77 7.22 -1.89
C LEU A 286 -27.96 5.79 -2.41
N ALA A 287 -28.71 4.95 -1.70
CA ALA A 287 -29.02 3.59 -2.13
C ALA A 287 -29.73 3.56 -3.50
N ALA A 288 -30.72 4.43 -3.69
CA ALA A 288 -31.44 4.58 -4.95
C ALA A 288 -30.55 5.09 -6.10
N PHE A 289 -29.75 6.14 -5.86
CA PHE A 289 -28.83 6.69 -6.85
C PHE A 289 -27.77 5.67 -7.29
N LEU A 290 -27.14 5.00 -6.32
CA LEU A 290 -26.08 4.01 -6.54
C LEU A 290 -26.60 2.65 -7.01
N ARG A 291 -27.92 2.42 -6.92
CA ARG A 291 -28.58 1.12 -7.18
C ARG A 291 -28.02 0.00 -6.29
N VAL A 292 -27.73 0.31 -5.02
CA VAL A 292 -27.27 -0.65 -4.01
C VAL A 292 -28.31 -0.87 -2.92
N PRO A 293 -28.33 -2.05 -2.28
CA PRO A 293 -29.11 -2.27 -1.07
C PRO A 293 -28.78 -1.28 0.06
N THR A 294 -29.80 -0.81 0.80
CA THR A 294 -29.62 0.14 1.91
C THR A 294 -28.71 -0.39 3.03
N ASN A 295 -28.70 -1.69 3.28
CA ASN A 295 -27.81 -2.32 4.27
C ASN A 295 -26.32 -2.29 3.89
N MET A 296 -25.97 -1.89 2.66
CA MET A 296 -24.58 -1.60 2.30
C MET A 296 -24.09 -0.22 2.79
N ILE A 297 -24.99 0.69 3.11
CA ILE A 297 -24.68 2.10 3.41
C ILE A 297 -24.91 2.38 4.89
N ARG A 298 -23.93 2.95 5.58
CA ARG A 298 -24.02 3.30 7.00
C ARG A 298 -23.41 4.65 7.27
N ILE A 299 -24.04 5.46 8.11
CA ILE A 299 -23.43 6.67 8.66
C ILE A 299 -22.40 6.23 9.71
N SER A 300 -21.12 6.51 9.49
CA SER A 300 -20.03 6.14 10.39
C SER A 300 -19.69 7.23 11.40
N LYS A 301 -19.83 8.51 11.01
CA LYS A 301 -19.50 9.65 11.86
C LYS A 301 -20.25 10.90 11.42
N ILE A 302 -20.68 11.72 12.38
CA ILE A 302 -21.26 13.04 12.15
C ILE A 302 -20.38 14.07 12.87
N ILE A 303 -19.84 15.05 12.14
CA ILE A 303 -18.94 16.08 12.65
C ILE A 303 -19.56 17.46 12.40
N ARG A 304 -19.55 18.33 13.41
CA ARG A 304 -20.00 19.73 13.28
C ARG A 304 -18.79 20.66 13.24
N GLU A 305 -18.71 21.53 12.24
CA GLU A 305 -17.63 22.52 12.12
C GLU A 305 -17.84 23.72 13.05
N GLY A 306 -17.50 23.57 14.33
CA GLY A 306 -17.45 24.73 15.22
C GLY A 306 -17.23 24.41 16.70
N SER A 307 -16.50 25.30 17.39
CA SER A 307 -16.44 25.27 18.84
C SER A 307 -17.79 25.67 19.45
N ALA A 308 -18.11 25.13 20.63
CA ALA A 308 -19.42 25.27 21.29
C ALA A 308 -19.91 26.71 21.55
N ARG A 309 -19.04 27.73 21.35
CA ARG A 309 -19.36 29.16 21.46
C ARG A 309 -19.93 29.84 20.21
N ARG A 310 -19.91 29.22 19.02
CA ARG A 310 -20.54 29.77 17.79
C ARG A 310 -21.60 28.83 17.20
N ARG A 311 -22.77 28.79 17.86
CA ARG A 311 -23.95 27.99 17.42
C ARG A 311 -24.76 28.57 16.25
N ARG A 312 -24.16 29.36 15.36
CA ARG A 312 -24.86 29.92 14.18
C ARG A 312 -23.96 29.79 12.95
N ALA A 313 -24.44 29.06 11.95
CA ALA A 313 -23.76 28.74 10.68
C ALA A 313 -22.46 27.91 10.79
N ALA A 314 -22.50 26.80 11.53
CA ALA A 314 -21.48 25.74 11.47
C ALA A 314 -21.87 24.71 10.38
N GLY A 315 -20.93 24.34 9.51
CA GLY A 315 -21.11 23.25 8.53
C GLY A 315 -21.28 21.88 9.20
N LEU A 316 -21.89 20.94 8.47
CA LEU A 316 -22.09 19.56 8.92
C LEU A 316 -21.37 18.60 7.98
N THR A 317 -20.35 17.90 8.47
CA THR A 317 -19.67 16.84 7.72
C THR A 317 -20.23 15.49 8.15
N VAL A 318 -20.86 14.77 7.22
CA VAL A 318 -21.40 13.42 7.45
C VAL A 318 -20.52 12.41 6.73
N GLN A 319 -19.89 11.53 7.49
CA GLN A 319 -19.16 10.39 6.96
C GLN A 319 -20.07 9.17 6.83
N VAL A 320 -20.03 8.55 5.65
CA VAL A 320 -20.77 7.36 5.27
C VAL A 320 -19.76 6.28 4.85
N ALA A 321 -19.93 5.07 5.38
CA ALA A 321 -19.22 3.88 4.95
C ALA A 321 -20.12 3.05 4.03
N ILE A 322 -19.60 2.66 2.85
CA ILE A 322 -20.26 1.76 1.90
C ILE A 322 -19.45 0.46 1.84
N GLN A 323 -20.09 -0.65 2.20
CA GLN A 323 -19.49 -1.98 2.30
C GLN A 323 -20.57 -3.07 2.19
N GLN A 324 -20.24 -4.28 1.72
CA GLN A 324 -21.16 -5.41 1.87
C GLN A 324 -21.20 -5.86 3.35
N PRO A 325 -22.35 -6.31 3.91
CA PRO A 325 -22.41 -6.87 5.26
C PRO A 325 -21.43 -8.04 5.49
N PRO A 326 -21.04 -8.33 6.74
CA PRO A 326 -20.09 -9.40 7.03
C PRO A 326 -20.68 -10.79 6.73
N THR A 327 -19.88 -11.68 6.18
CA THR A 327 -20.31 -13.03 5.79
C THR A 327 -20.35 -13.95 7.01
N ILE A 328 -21.52 -14.40 7.46
CA ILE A 328 -21.65 -15.21 8.69
C ILE A 328 -20.89 -16.54 8.60
N GLN A 329 -20.92 -17.20 7.43
CA GLN A 329 -20.23 -18.46 7.17
C GLN A 329 -19.58 -18.45 5.79
N THR A 330 -18.27 -18.69 5.73
CA THR A 330 -17.53 -18.69 4.48
C THR A 330 -17.67 -20.03 3.75
N THR A 331 -18.35 -20.00 2.60
CA THR A 331 -18.56 -21.13 1.69
C THR A 331 -17.81 -20.87 0.37
N THR A 332 -17.75 -21.86 -0.52
CA THR A 332 -17.13 -21.71 -1.85
C THR A 332 -17.85 -20.72 -2.78
N ASN A 333 -19.06 -20.30 -2.42
CA ASN A 333 -19.92 -19.44 -3.26
C ASN A 333 -20.03 -18.00 -2.69
N SER A 334 -19.17 -17.60 -1.75
CA SER A 334 -19.11 -16.20 -1.30
C SER A 334 -18.58 -15.30 -2.41
N THR A 335 -19.21 -14.14 -2.60
CA THR A 335 -18.78 -13.07 -3.52
C THR A 335 -17.30 -12.76 -3.32
N SER A 336 -16.50 -12.84 -4.38
CA SER A 336 -15.05 -12.68 -4.28
C SER A 336 -14.67 -11.26 -3.88
N ASP A 337 -13.55 -11.11 -3.18
CA ASP A 337 -13.07 -9.79 -2.73
C ASP A 337 -12.81 -8.86 -3.94
N VAL A 338 -12.48 -9.43 -5.10
CA VAL A 338 -12.35 -8.73 -6.39
C VAL A 338 -13.69 -8.17 -6.86
N GLU A 339 -14.76 -8.95 -6.86
CA GLU A 339 -16.10 -8.46 -7.23
C GLU A 339 -16.58 -7.36 -6.27
N GLN A 340 -16.37 -7.53 -4.95
CA GLN A 340 -16.71 -6.52 -3.96
C GLN A 340 -15.94 -5.21 -4.20
N PHE A 341 -14.63 -5.30 -4.48
CA PHE A 341 -13.80 -4.16 -4.82
C PHE A 341 -14.26 -3.46 -6.12
N GLN A 342 -14.54 -4.20 -7.20
CA GLN A 342 -15.02 -3.59 -8.45
C GLN A 342 -16.39 -2.92 -8.28
N VAL A 343 -17.30 -3.48 -7.48
CA VAL A 343 -18.58 -2.82 -7.14
C VAL A 343 -18.35 -1.49 -6.42
N LEU A 344 -17.50 -1.48 -5.39
CA LEU A 344 -17.18 -0.24 -4.65
C LEU A 344 -16.40 0.77 -5.49
N LYS A 345 -15.53 0.32 -6.41
CA LYS A 345 -14.83 1.16 -7.38
C LYS A 345 -15.81 1.84 -8.36
N ASN A 346 -16.78 1.09 -8.90
CA ASN A 346 -17.81 1.65 -9.77
C ASN A 346 -18.72 2.64 -9.03
N ILE A 347 -19.02 2.40 -7.76
CA ILE A 347 -19.74 3.35 -6.88
C ILE A 347 -18.93 4.63 -6.68
N THR A 348 -17.62 4.51 -6.45
CA THR A 348 -16.69 5.64 -6.31
C THR A 348 -16.69 6.50 -7.56
N ASP A 349 -16.59 5.86 -8.73
CA ASP A 349 -16.61 6.53 -10.04
C ASP A 349 -17.93 7.28 -10.30
N ASN A 350 -19.07 6.59 -10.14
CA ASN A 350 -20.40 7.20 -10.33
C ASN A 350 -20.61 8.44 -9.44
N LEU A 351 -20.18 8.40 -8.17
CA LEU A 351 -20.28 9.54 -7.26
C LEU A 351 -19.30 10.65 -7.61
N GLY A 352 -18.06 10.30 -7.97
CA GLY A 352 -17.05 11.26 -8.41
C GLY A 352 -17.50 12.01 -9.66
N GLN A 353 -18.04 11.31 -10.66
CA GLN A 353 -18.56 11.93 -11.89
C GLN A 353 -19.78 12.82 -11.59
N ALA A 354 -20.69 12.39 -10.70
CA ALA A 354 -21.83 13.20 -10.29
C ALA A 354 -21.39 14.47 -9.53
N ALA A 355 -20.35 14.39 -8.70
CA ALA A 355 -19.77 15.54 -7.99
C ALA A 355 -19.08 16.51 -8.96
N VAL A 356 -18.22 15.99 -9.85
CA VAL A 356 -17.48 16.73 -10.89
C VAL A 356 -18.43 17.48 -11.84
N THR A 357 -19.56 16.86 -12.22
CA THR A 357 -20.59 17.49 -13.07
C THR A 357 -21.58 18.37 -12.31
N GLY A 358 -21.56 18.39 -10.98
CA GLY A 358 -22.52 19.14 -10.14
C GLY A 358 -23.92 18.55 -10.06
N SER A 359 -24.14 17.35 -10.62
CA SER A 359 -25.43 16.64 -10.58
C SER A 359 -25.70 15.91 -9.25
N LEU A 360 -24.66 15.66 -8.44
CA LEU A 360 -24.76 14.94 -7.17
C LEU A 360 -25.83 15.50 -6.22
N SER A 361 -25.88 16.82 -6.05
CA SER A 361 -26.81 17.48 -5.11
C SER A 361 -28.28 17.24 -5.47
N GLN A 362 -28.60 17.18 -6.77
CA GLN A 362 -29.94 16.86 -7.27
C GLN A 362 -30.26 15.38 -7.04
N SER A 363 -29.28 14.50 -7.29
CA SER A 363 -29.43 13.06 -7.18
C SER A 363 -29.64 12.54 -5.75
N ILE A 364 -28.99 13.16 -4.75
CA ILE A 364 -29.12 12.74 -3.35
C ILE A 364 -30.13 13.56 -2.54
N GLY A 365 -30.67 14.65 -3.10
CA GLY A 365 -31.65 15.53 -2.45
C GLY A 365 -31.08 16.47 -1.38
N PHE A 366 -29.75 16.61 -1.30
CA PHE A 366 -29.06 17.52 -0.37
C PHE A 366 -28.07 18.39 -1.15
N ASN A 367 -27.93 19.66 -0.76
CA ASN A 367 -26.89 20.51 -1.35
C ASN A 367 -25.51 20.11 -0.82
N VAL A 368 -24.66 19.53 -1.67
CA VAL A 368 -23.28 19.13 -1.34
C VAL A 368 -22.31 20.17 -1.86
N SER A 369 -21.51 20.78 -0.98
CA SER A 369 -20.46 21.72 -1.39
C SER A 369 -19.18 21.00 -1.84
N SER A 370 -18.84 19.90 -1.17
CA SER A 370 -17.73 19.02 -1.53
C SER A 370 -17.93 17.62 -0.93
N MET A 371 -17.29 16.64 -1.56
CA MET A 371 -17.28 15.24 -1.13
C MET A 371 -15.83 14.80 -0.90
N GLY A 372 -15.48 14.41 0.33
CA GLY A 372 -14.24 13.70 0.61
C GLY A 372 -14.41 12.20 0.33
N VAL A 373 -13.43 11.55 -0.27
CA VAL A 373 -13.46 10.13 -0.64
C VAL A 373 -12.20 9.44 -0.11
N VAL A 374 -12.37 8.29 0.56
CA VAL A 374 -11.30 7.32 0.80
C VAL A 374 -11.68 6.04 0.06
N PRO A 375 -10.96 5.69 -1.03
CA PRO A 375 -11.31 4.53 -1.84
C PRO A 375 -11.11 3.20 -1.09
N PRO A 376 -11.83 2.14 -1.48
CA PRO A 376 -11.60 0.80 -0.94
C PRO A 376 -10.17 0.32 -1.26
N SER A 377 -9.57 -0.48 -0.36
CA SER A 377 -8.27 -1.10 -0.67
C SER A 377 -8.45 -2.14 -1.80
N PRO A 378 -7.61 -2.13 -2.85
CA PRO A 378 -7.59 -3.21 -3.82
C PRO A 378 -7.18 -4.54 -3.16
N PRO A 379 -7.73 -5.69 -3.58
CA PRO A 379 -7.35 -6.99 -3.06
C PRO A 379 -5.97 -7.42 -3.60
N PRO A 380 -5.22 -8.31 -2.92
CA PRO A 380 -3.86 -8.71 -3.33
C PRO A 380 -3.72 -9.40 -4.69
N SER A 381 -4.84 -9.71 -5.34
CA SER A 381 -4.91 -10.29 -6.68
C SER A 381 -5.15 -9.25 -7.79
N ASP A 382 -5.45 -8.00 -7.43
CA ASP A 382 -5.62 -6.89 -8.38
C ASP A 382 -4.25 -6.21 -8.65
N PRO A 383 -3.90 -5.88 -9.92
CA PRO A 383 -2.62 -5.24 -10.24
C PRO A 383 -2.33 -3.95 -9.47
N SER A 384 -3.36 -3.18 -9.09
CA SER A 384 -3.22 -1.94 -8.33
C SER A 384 -2.79 -2.15 -6.87
N TRP A 385 -2.87 -3.37 -6.34
CA TRP A 385 -2.36 -3.71 -5.01
C TRP A 385 -0.86 -3.46 -4.85
N SER A 386 -0.07 -3.62 -5.93
CA SER A 386 1.37 -3.32 -5.93
C SER A 386 1.68 -1.94 -5.32
N THR A 387 0.91 -0.92 -5.69
CA THR A 387 1.05 0.45 -5.19
C THR A 387 0.74 0.57 -3.69
N VAL A 388 -0.11 -0.29 -3.14
CA VAL A 388 -0.49 -0.30 -1.70
C VAL A 388 0.44 -1.21 -0.88
N ALA A 389 1.01 -2.25 -1.50
CA ALA A 389 2.00 -3.14 -0.91
C ALA A 389 3.36 -2.45 -0.67
N ASP A 390 3.77 -1.60 -1.62
CA ASP A 390 5.04 -0.87 -1.61
C ASP A 390 4.97 0.47 -0.83
N GLN A 391 3.78 0.91 -0.42
CA GLN A 391 3.62 2.10 0.42
C GLN A 391 4.30 1.92 1.79
N THR A 392 4.94 3.00 2.26
CA THR A 392 5.50 3.01 3.61
C THR A 392 4.38 3.00 4.63
N VAL A 393 4.37 1.99 5.49
CA VAL A 393 3.38 1.85 6.57
C VAL A 393 3.56 2.97 7.60
N THR A 394 2.51 3.78 7.81
CA THR A 394 2.45 4.82 8.86
C THR A 394 1.24 4.62 9.78
N ARG A 395 1.13 5.46 10.82
CA ARG A 395 -0.06 5.54 11.69
C ARG A 395 -1.09 6.55 11.19
N GLU A 396 -0.76 7.35 10.19
CA GLU A 396 -1.64 8.42 9.69
C GLU A 396 -2.93 7.84 9.10
N ASP A 397 -3.99 8.63 9.10
CA ASP A 397 -5.24 8.24 8.44
C ASP A 397 -5.10 8.31 6.92
N PRO A 398 -5.82 7.47 6.18
CA PRO A 398 -5.73 7.45 4.71
C PRO A 398 -6.11 8.81 4.12
N VAL A 399 -5.39 9.22 3.08
CA VAL A 399 -5.56 10.52 2.44
C VAL A 399 -6.97 10.64 1.85
N VAL A 400 -7.72 11.63 2.32
CA VAL A 400 -9.07 11.95 1.82
C VAL A 400 -8.96 12.75 0.53
N GLN A 401 -9.42 12.17 -0.58
CA GLN A 401 -9.46 12.83 -1.89
C GLN A 401 -10.68 13.75 -1.95
N THR A 402 -10.47 15.05 -2.17
CA THR A 402 -11.56 16.05 -2.15
C THR A 402 -12.11 16.30 -3.55
N VAL A 403 -13.38 15.98 -3.74
CA VAL A 403 -14.13 16.10 -4.99
C VAL A 403 -15.12 17.27 -4.87
N ARG A 404 -15.18 18.08 -5.93
CA ARG A 404 -16.08 19.23 -6.11
C ARG A 404 -16.52 19.27 -7.57
N SER A 405 -17.41 20.18 -7.91
CA SER A 405 -17.77 20.44 -9.32
C SER A 405 -16.64 21.19 -10.03
N VAL A 406 -16.28 20.73 -11.22
CA VAL A 406 -15.22 21.36 -12.03
C VAL A 406 -15.80 22.59 -12.73
N SER A 407 -15.12 23.72 -12.57
CA SER A 407 -15.44 24.97 -13.26
C SER A 407 -14.65 25.11 -14.56
N SER A 408 -13.36 24.78 -14.53
CA SER A 408 -12.48 24.87 -15.70
C SER A 408 -11.28 23.93 -15.60
N LEU A 409 -10.57 23.81 -16.72
CA LEU A 409 -9.24 23.20 -16.79
C LEU A 409 -8.20 24.32 -16.92
N THR A 410 -7.03 24.13 -16.33
CA THR A 410 -5.90 25.07 -16.41
C THR A 410 -4.63 24.33 -16.84
N VAL A 411 -3.94 24.82 -17.87
CA VAL A 411 -2.59 24.34 -18.21
C VAL A 411 -1.61 24.98 -17.25
N VAL A 412 -0.96 24.18 -16.39
CA VAL A 412 -0.03 24.68 -15.36
C VAL A 412 1.42 24.51 -15.82
N VAL A 413 1.73 23.37 -16.44
CA VAL A 413 2.99 23.19 -17.16
C VAL A 413 2.68 23.26 -18.64
N GLU A 414 3.19 24.30 -19.27
CA GLU A 414 3.04 24.53 -20.71
C GLU A 414 3.97 23.61 -21.51
N PRO A 415 3.52 23.04 -22.63
CA PRO A 415 4.37 22.22 -23.49
C PRO A 415 5.51 23.06 -24.07
N VAL A 416 6.63 22.39 -24.34
CA VAL A 416 7.74 22.92 -25.14
C VAL A 416 8.01 21.96 -26.27
N ALA A 417 7.84 22.45 -27.51
CA ALA A 417 8.06 21.68 -28.73
C ALA A 417 9.46 21.08 -28.79
N GLY A 418 9.54 19.78 -29.07
CA GLY A 418 10.75 19.13 -29.53
C GLY A 418 10.99 19.35 -31.03
N TYR A 419 11.96 18.62 -31.59
CA TYR A 419 12.14 18.51 -33.03
C TYR A 419 11.19 17.46 -33.63
N ASN A 420 10.70 17.71 -34.85
CA ASN A 420 9.98 16.71 -35.64
C ASN A 420 10.98 15.74 -36.32
N PRO A 421 10.79 14.40 -36.21
CA PRO A 421 9.85 13.69 -35.34
C PRO A 421 10.43 13.47 -33.94
N GLY A 422 9.63 13.69 -32.89
CA GLY A 422 10.12 13.49 -31.53
C GLY A 422 9.18 13.94 -30.40
N PRO A 423 9.51 13.56 -29.15
CA PRO A 423 8.78 13.97 -27.96
C PRO A 423 8.90 15.48 -27.69
N LEU A 424 7.92 16.03 -26.97
CA LEU A 424 8.03 17.37 -26.41
C LEU A 424 9.19 17.44 -25.39
N PHE A 425 9.99 18.50 -25.41
CA PHE A 425 11.04 18.75 -24.43
C PHE A 425 10.50 19.05 -23.03
N THR A 426 9.26 19.55 -22.95
CA THR A 426 8.52 19.69 -21.70
C THR A 426 7.11 19.18 -21.95
N GLN A 427 6.72 18.19 -21.15
CA GLN A 427 5.41 17.57 -21.25
C GLN A 427 4.37 18.41 -20.49
N PRO A 428 3.15 18.59 -21.04
CA PRO A 428 2.13 19.42 -20.42
C PRO A 428 1.53 18.78 -19.17
N SER A 429 1.12 19.61 -18.21
CA SER A 429 0.40 19.18 -17.00
C SER A 429 -0.82 20.08 -16.80
N ILE A 430 -2.00 19.45 -16.72
CA ILE A 430 -3.30 20.11 -16.67
C ILE A 430 -3.90 19.89 -15.29
N MET A 431 -4.43 20.95 -14.68
CA MET A 431 -5.14 20.89 -13.40
C MET A 431 -6.64 21.14 -13.62
N ALA A 432 -7.49 20.32 -13.00
CA ALA A 432 -8.92 20.58 -12.90
C ALA A 432 -9.21 21.44 -11.67
N VAL A 433 -9.96 22.53 -11.85
CA VAL A 433 -10.21 23.53 -10.79
C VAL A 433 -11.69 23.87 -10.61
N ASP A 434 -12.06 24.29 -9.40
CA ASP A 434 -13.38 24.83 -9.09
C ASP A 434 -13.49 26.33 -9.40
N GLN A 435 -14.61 26.96 -9.02
CA GLN A 435 -14.87 28.38 -9.28
C GLN A 435 -13.91 29.33 -8.55
N GLN A 436 -13.21 28.85 -7.52
CA GLN A 436 -12.23 29.60 -6.75
C GLN A 436 -10.80 29.38 -7.27
N GLY A 437 -10.62 28.48 -8.25
CA GLY A 437 -9.30 28.07 -8.74
C GLY A 437 -8.66 26.95 -7.92
N GLU A 438 -9.38 26.35 -6.96
CA GLU A 438 -8.86 25.30 -6.09
C GLU A 438 -8.86 23.93 -6.79
N CYS A 439 -7.88 23.10 -6.45
CA CYS A 439 -7.66 21.75 -6.98
C CYS A 439 -8.86 20.81 -6.74
N VAL A 440 -9.45 20.28 -7.82
CA VAL A 440 -10.59 19.34 -7.77
C VAL A 440 -10.14 17.93 -8.11
N SER A 441 -10.27 16.98 -7.18
CA SER A 441 -9.77 15.61 -7.35
C SER A 441 -10.65 14.80 -8.32
N VAL A 442 -10.41 14.95 -9.63
CA VAL A 442 -11.08 14.20 -10.71
C VAL A 442 -10.63 12.73 -10.73
N GLY A 443 -9.41 12.42 -10.31
CA GLY A 443 -8.80 11.09 -10.30
C GLY A 443 -9.44 10.05 -9.37
N VAL A 444 -10.50 10.39 -8.64
CA VAL A 444 -11.43 9.39 -8.04
C VAL A 444 -12.26 8.66 -9.11
N THR A 445 -12.37 9.25 -10.31
CA THR A 445 -13.19 8.79 -11.43
C THR A 445 -12.37 8.07 -12.50
N THR A 446 -13.07 7.42 -13.43
CA THR A 446 -12.51 6.89 -14.68
C THR A 446 -12.39 7.97 -15.78
N LEU A 447 -12.70 9.23 -15.49
CA LEU A 447 -12.65 10.30 -16.49
C LEU A 447 -11.20 10.54 -16.97
N THR A 448 -11.05 10.54 -18.30
CA THR A 448 -9.80 10.80 -18.98
C THR A 448 -9.82 12.17 -19.66
N ILE A 449 -8.65 12.78 -19.79
CA ILE A 449 -8.44 13.97 -20.61
C ILE A 449 -7.77 13.56 -21.92
N THR A 450 -8.22 14.12 -23.04
CA THR A 450 -7.67 13.87 -24.37
C THR A 450 -6.99 15.14 -24.90
N ALA A 451 -5.75 14.98 -25.39
CA ALA A 451 -4.98 16.01 -26.08
C ALA A 451 -5.13 15.86 -27.60
N VAL A 452 -5.36 16.97 -28.30
CA VAL A 452 -5.33 17.07 -29.76
C VAL A 452 -4.45 18.25 -30.20
N LEU A 453 -3.76 18.11 -31.32
CA LEU A 453 -2.93 19.16 -31.91
C LEU A 453 -3.76 20.02 -32.86
N LYS A 454 -3.61 21.35 -32.78
CA LYS A 454 -4.37 22.31 -33.59
C LYS A 454 -3.48 23.31 -34.34
N ASP A 455 -3.89 23.66 -35.56
CA ASP A 455 -3.26 24.69 -36.39
C ASP A 455 -3.60 26.11 -35.92
N THR A 456 -3.02 27.10 -36.59
CA THR A 456 -3.25 28.54 -36.33
C THR A 456 -4.68 29.00 -36.59
N ARG A 457 -5.52 28.16 -37.21
CA ARG A 457 -6.94 28.42 -37.48
C ARG A 457 -7.86 27.63 -36.52
N GLY A 458 -7.29 26.87 -35.58
CA GLY A 458 -8.02 26.05 -34.61
C GLY A 458 -8.53 24.71 -35.15
N ASN A 459 -8.12 24.30 -36.36
CA ASN A 459 -8.45 22.98 -36.91
C ASN A 459 -7.53 21.93 -36.32
N GLU A 460 -8.03 20.70 -36.16
CA GLU A 460 -7.22 19.57 -35.71
C GLU A 460 -6.26 19.11 -36.82
N VAL A 461 -5.05 18.72 -36.41
CA VAL A 461 -3.94 18.37 -37.31
C VAL A 461 -3.36 17.02 -36.89
N ASP A 462 -3.20 16.15 -37.88
CA ASP A 462 -2.56 14.85 -37.67
C ASP A 462 -1.08 14.98 -37.28
N GLY A 463 -0.62 14.01 -36.49
CA GLY A 463 0.80 13.87 -36.10
C GLY A 463 1.10 14.09 -34.62
N LEU A 464 0.10 14.23 -33.75
CA LEU A 464 0.28 14.01 -32.31
C LEU A 464 0.28 12.50 -32.02
N TYR A 465 1.30 12.01 -31.34
CA TYR A 465 1.43 10.60 -30.95
C TYR A 465 2.03 10.45 -29.55
N GLY A 466 2.15 9.20 -29.08
CA GLY A 466 2.30 8.88 -27.66
C GLY A 466 0.94 8.69 -27.00
N ASN A 467 0.87 8.73 -25.67
CA ASN A 467 -0.38 8.56 -24.94
C ASN A 467 -1.21 9.86 -24.90
N THR A 468 -2.05 10.07 -25.91
CA THR A 468 -2.88 11.28 -26.04
C THR A 468 -4.06 11.35 -25.09
N THR A 469 -4.47 10.22 -24.48
CA THR A 469 -5.61 10.15 -23.56
C THR A 469 -5.19 9.52 -22.23
N ILE A 470 -5.19 10.32 -21.15
CA ILE A 470 -4.69 9.90 -19.84
C ILE A 470 -5.75 10.09 -18.74
N PRO A 471 -5.78 9.25 -17.71
CA PRO A 471 -6.60 9.48 -16.52
C PRO A 471 -6.02 10.61 -15.66
N PHE A 472 -6.87 11.20 -14.82
CA PHE A 472 -6.40 12.10 -13.75
C PHE A 472 -5.79 11.32 -12.58
N SER A 473 -4.75 11.89 -11.97
CA SER A 473 -4.21 11.52 -10.67
C SER A 473 -4.49 12.67 -9.69
N SER A 474 -5.43 12.46 -8.77
CA SER A 474 -6.08 13.53 -8.01
C SER A 474 -6.61 14.65 -8.95
N CYS A 475 -6.20 15.91 -8.80
CA CYS A 475 -6.62 17.01 -9.70
C CYS A 475 -5.73 17.22 -10.93
N TRP A 476 -4.71 16.38 -11.12
CA TRP A 476 -3.67 16.55 -12.15
C TRP A 476 -3.78 15.51 -13.25
N ALA A 477 -3.64 15.95 -14.50
CA ALA A 477 -3.38 15.09 -15.63
C ALA A 477 -2.01 15.48 -16.22
N ASN A 478 -1.03 14.61 -16.00
CA ASN A 478 0.36 14.85 -16.35
C ASN A 478 0.73 13.93 -17.51
N TYR A 479 0.96 14.52 -18.69
CA TYR A 479 1.47 13.79 -19.83
C TYR A 479 2.96 13.48 -19.63
N THR A 480 3.44 12.39 -20.22
CA THR A 480 4.83 11.92 -20.06
C THR A 480 5.55 11.67 -21.38
N ASP A 481 4.81 11.47 -22.47
CA ASP A 481 5.28 10.88 -23.72
C ASP A 481 4.64 11.47 -24.97
N LEU A 482 3.95 12.62 -24.89
CA LEU A 482 3.42 13.30 -26.08
C LEU A 482 4.57 13.68 -27.02
N ALA A 483 4.36 13.42 -28.30
CA ALA A 483 5.33 13.59 -29.37
C ALA A 483 4.64 14.08 -30.65
N ILE A 484 5.40 14.79 -31.50
CA ILE A 484 4.86 15.43 -32.71
C ILE A 484 5.67 15.03 -33.94
N SER A 485 4.97 14.55 -34.99
CA SER A 485 5.52 14.13 -36.29
C SER A 485 5.29 15.13 -37.43
N THR A 486 4.75 16.31 -37.13
CA THR A 486 4.35 17.34 -38.09
C THR A 486 5.02 18.67 -37.75
N THR A 487 5.62 19.34 -38.74
CA THR A 487 6.15 20.70 -38.57
C THR A 487 5.06 21.75 -38.72
N GLY A 488 5.10 22.80 -37.90
CA GLY A 488 4.17 23.92 -38.00
C GLY A 488 4.56 25.06 -37.06
N GLU A 489 4.17 26.28 -37.42
CA GLU A 489 4.35 27.47 -36.60
C GLU A 489 3.07 27.81 -35.83
N ASN A 490 3.21 28.33 -34.61
CA ASN A 490 2.09 28.77 -33.76
C ASN A 490 0.98 27.71 -33.56
N MET A 491 1.34 26.42 -33.50
CA MET A 491 0.44 25.33 -33.17
C MET A 491 0.10 25.33 -31.68
N THR A 492 -1.03 24.73 -31.30
CA THR A 492 -1.46 24.59 -29.90
C THR A 492 -1.86 23.15 -29.59
N LEU A 493 -1.75 22.74 -28.32
CA LEU A 493 -2.44 21.54 -27.82
C LEU A 493 -3.76 21.99 -27.19
N ALA A 494 -4.87 21.39 -27.62
CA ALA A 494 -6.16 21.52 -26.96
C ALA A 494 -6.40 20.26 -26.11
N PHE A 495 -6.85 20.46 -24.87
CA PHE A 495 -7.10 19.40 -23.91
C PHE A 495 -8.58 19.41 -23.53
N THR A 496 -9.25 18.26 -23.64
CA THR A 496 -10.70 18.12 -23.45
C THR A 496 -11.01 17.06 -22.41
N LEU A 497 -11.85 17.41 -21.43
CA LEU A 497 -12.43 16.52 -20.42
C LEU A 497 -13.95 16.71 -20.48
N ASN A 498 -14.71 15.72 -20.96
CA ASN A 498 -16.15 15.86 -21.20
C ASN A 498 -16.50 17.16 -21.97
N ASN A 499 -17.12 18.13 -21.29
CA ASN A 499 -17.51 19.43 -21.84
C ASN A 499 -16.53 20.57 -21.50
N TRP A 500 -15.52 20.33 -20.67
CA TRP A 500 -14.50 21.32 -20.32
C TRP A 500 -13.32 21.23 -21.29
N MET A 501 -12.86 22.38 -21.77
CA MET A 501 -11.73 22.49 -22.70
C MET A 501 -10.75 23.57 -22.23
N THR A 502 -9.45 23.32 -22.39
CA THR A 502 -8.39 24.33 -22.27
C THR A 502 -7.39 24.16 -23.41
N GLN A 503 -6.56 25.17 -23.65
CA GLN A 503 -5.52 25.14 -24.68
C GLN A 503 -4.18 25.57 -24.08
N SER A 504 -3.08 25.04 -24.62
CA SER A 504 -1.73 25.54 -24.32
C SER A 504 -1.48 26.90 -24.98
N ARG A 505 -0.43 27.60 -24.55
CA ARG A 505 0.20 28.62 -25.39
C ARG A 505 0.61 28.04 -26.76
N SER A 506 0.74 28.91 -27.75
CA SER A 506 1.23 28.56 -29.07
C SER A 506 2.73 28.23 -29.07
N PHE A 507 3.13 27.20 -29.83
CA PHE A 507 4.52 26.79 -30.01
C PHE A 507 4.81 26.45 -31.48
N THR A 508 6.10 26.38 -31.83
CA THR A 508 6.57 26.05 -33.19
C THR A 508 7.37 24.76 -33.19
N VAL A 509 7.00 23.81 -34.03
CA VAL A 509 7.69 22.53 -34.20
C VAL A 509 8.55 22.59 -35.47
N LYS A 510 9.86 22.45 -35.29
CA LYS A 510 10.88 22.49 -36.37
C LYS A 510 11.37 21.08 -36.68
N SER A 511 11.77 20.80 -37.92
CA SER A 511 12.49 19.57 -38.25
C SER A 511 13.85 19.52 -37.55
N VAL A 512 14.39 18.31 -37.34
CA VAL A 512 15.79 18.14 -36.90
C VAL A 512 16.73 18.90 -37.87
N PRO A 513 17.70 19.69 -37.37
CA PRO A 513 18.66 20.37 -38.23
C PRO A 513 19.55 19.36 -38.96
N SER A 514 19.50 19.33 -40.30
CA SER A 514 20.40 18.54 -41.12
C SER A 514 21.84 19.04 -40.97
N THR A 515 22.71 18.27 -40.33
CA THR A 515 24.15 18.52 -40.33
C THR A 515 24.68 18.32 -41.74
N VAL A 516 24.86 19.41 -42.49
CA VAL A 516 25.51 19.38 -43.80
C VAL A 516 26.99 19.11 -43.59
N SER A 517 27.43 17.90 -43.93
CA SER A 517 28.86 17.58 -44.01
C SER A 517 29.50 18.48 -45.06
N ALA A 518 30.36 19.41 -44.62
CA ALA A 518 31.14 20.23 -45.53
C ALA A 518 32.07 19.33 -46.35
N THR A 519 31.84 19.28 -47.67
CA THR A 519 32.77 18.66 -48.62
C THR A 519 34.12 19.32 -48.50
N ALA A 520 35.14 18.53 -48.15
CA ALA A 520 36.53 18.98 -48.21
C ALA A 520 36.92 19.21 -49.67
N ASP A 521 37.26 20.44 -50.01
CA ASP A 521 37.87 20.77 -51.30
C ASP A 521 39.37 21.04 -51.09
N SER A 522 40.19 20.51 -51.98
CA SER A 522 41.63 20.38 -51.78
C SER A 522 42.41 21.41 -52.57
N SER A 523 43.19 22.26 -51.90
CA SER A 523 44.37 22.86 -52.52
C SER A 523 45.47 23.14 -51.50
N SER A 524 46.70 22.78 -51.87
CA SER A 524 47.90 22.91 -51.08
C SER A 524 48.75 24.09 -51.51
N THR A 525 49.30 24.87 -50.57
CA THR A 525 50.64 25.46 -50.78
C THR A 525 51.37 25.79 -49.48
N THR A 526 52.70 25.71 -49.57
CA THR A 526 53.68 25.62 -48.49
C THR A 526 54.19 26.99 -48.02
N ALA A 527 54.47 27.14 -46.72
CA ALA A 527 55.48 28.10 -46.22
C ALA A 527 56.06 27.72 -44.85
N THR A 528 57.29 27.22 -44.83
CA THR A 528 58.25 27.33 -43.70
C THR A 528 58.52 28.82 -43.41
N THR A 529 58.86 29.34 -42.21
CA THR A 529 59.64 28.86 -41.04
C THR A 529 59.31 29.82 -39.85
N SER A 530 59.79 29.77 -38.60
CA SER A 530 60.84 29.02 -37.86
C SER A 530 60.53 28.98 -36.34
N ILE A 531 61.53 28.62 -35.53
CA ILE A 531 61.58 28.61 -34.04
C ILE A 531 62.94 29.25 -33.64
N PRO A 532 63.16 29.87 -32.46
CA PRO A 532 63.08 29.27 -31.11
C PRO A 532 62.28 30.13 -30.09
N GLY A 533 61.92 29.72 -28.87
CA GLY A 533 62.13 28.46 -28.15
C GLY A 533 62.34 28.72 -26.64
N SER A 534 61.50 28.13 -25.76
CA SER A 534 61.75 28.08 -24.31
C SER A 534 61.05 26.87 -23.66
N THR A 535 61.82 26.09 -22.91
CA THR A 535 61.42 24.95 -22.07
C THR A 535 60.54 25.41 -20.89
N THR A 536 59.70 24.59 -20.22
CA THR A 536 59.95 23.24 -19.65
C THR A 536 58.65 22.44 -19.41
N ASP A 537 58.73 21.13 -19.67
CA ASP A 537 58.08 19.93 -19.09
C ASP A 537 56.74 19.98 -18.33
N GLY A 538 55.85 19.00 -18.59
CA GLY A 538 54.76 18.67 -17.64
C GLY A 538 53.50 17.92 -18.12
N ASN A 539 53.58 16.95 -19.04
CA ASN A 539 52.54 15.96 -19.44
C ASN A 539 51.05 16.15 -19.03
N SER A 540 50.18 16.32 -20.03
CA SER A 540 48.74 16.01 -19.93
C SER A 540 48.46 14.54 -20.27
N VAL A 541 47.54 13.88 -19.55
CA VAL A 541 46.86 12.67 -20.03
C VAL A 541 45.36 12.78 -19.72
N PHE A 542 44.55 12.90 -20.77
CA PHE A 542 43.11 12.64 -20.74
C PHE A 542 42.81 11.43 -21.63
N ASP A 543 41.83 10.64 -21.20
CA ASP A 543 41.00 9.67 -21.93
C ASP A 543 41.61 8.59 -22.83
N SER A 544 41.22 7.35 -22.53
CA SER A 544 41.06 6.25 -23.50
C SER A 544 40.12 5.18 -22.95
N SER A 545 38.83 5.23 -23.32
CA SER A 545 37.89 4.10 -23.17
C SER A 545 37.73 3.38 -24.52
N PRO A 546 37.91 2.05 -24.62
CA PRO A 546 37.78 1.33 -25.89
C PRO A 546 36.34 0.85 -26.14
N ALA A 547 35.85 1.06 -27.37
CA ALA A 547 34.63 0.44 -27.86
C ALA A 547 34.89 -0.99 -28.37
N LEU A 548 34.08 -1.97 -27.92
CA LEU A 548 34.15 -3.35 -28.38
C LEU A 548 33.22 -3.60 -29.58
N LYS A 549 33.75 -4.25 -30.63
CA LYS A 549 33.01 -4.52 -31.88
C LYS A 549 32.19 -5.82 -31.79
N ILE A 550 30.93 -5.75 -32.21
CA ILE A 550 30.05 -6.90 -32.37
C ILE A 550 30.45 -7.64 -33.66
N GLY A 551 30.96 -8.87 -33.55
CA GLY A 551 31.39 -9.65 -34.73
C GLY A 551 31.61 -11.16 -34.54
N THR A 552 31.58 -11.68 -33.31
CA THR A 552 31.98 -13.08 -33.01
C THR A 552 30.88 -13.96 -32.40
N VAL A 553 29.66 -13.45 -32.23
CA VAL A 553 28.56 -14.20 -31.58
C VAL A 553 27.83 -15.16 -32.55
N TYR A 554 27.77 -14.84 -33.84
CA TYR A 554 27.00 -15.61 -34.82
C TYR A 554 27.61 -16.96 -35.20
N THR A 555 28.94 -17.11 -35.15
CA THR A 555 29.63 -18.37 -35.52
C THR A 555 29.56 -19.45 -34.44
N LEU A 556 29.36 -19.08 -33.17
CA LEU A 556 29.19 -20.04 -32.05
C LEU A 556 27.77 -20.62 -32.00
N MET A 557 26.75 -19.86 -32.40
CA MET A 557 25.36 -20.34 -32.47
C MET A 557 25.18 -21.47 -33.50
N LEU A 558 25.80 -21.38 -34.68
CA LEU A 558 25.63 -22.38 -35.75
C LEU A 558 26.19 -23.77 -35.37
N LEU A 559 27.29 -23.82 -34.62
CA LEU A 559 27.93 -25.08 -34.22
C LEU A 559 27.12 -25.84 -33.15
N SER A 560 26.41 -25.13 -32.26
CA SER A 560 25.56 -25.75 -31.24
C SER A 560 24.31 -26.43 -31.82
N VAL A 561 23.73 -25.85 -32.88
CA VAL A 561 22.53 -26.41 -33.55
C VAL A 561 22.87 -27.68 -34.33
N LEU A 562 24.04 -27.75 -34.99
CA LEU A 562 24.47 -28.99 -35.66
C LEU A 562 24.76 -30.14 -34.69
N HIS A 563 25.19 -29.85 -33.46
CA HIS A 563 25.45 -30.91 -32.46
C HIS A 563 24.16 -31.53 -31.90
N LEU A 564 23.08 -30.74 -31.75
CA LEU A 564 21.77 -31.30 -31.34
C LEU A 564 21.15 -32.23 -32.38
N LEU A 565 21.36 -31.96 -33.67
CA LEU A 565 20.81 -32.75 -34.78
C LEU A 565 21.48 -34.13 -34.98
N TYR A 566 22.66 -34.36 -34.38
CA TYR A 566 23.38 -35.63 -34.50
C TYR A 566 23.18 -36.59 -33.30
N CYS A 567 22.47 -36.17 -32.26
CA CYS A 567 22.17 -36.99 -31.07
C CYS A 567 20.74 -37.56 -31.04
N VAL A 568 19.98 -37.43 -32.13
CA VAL A 568 18.62 -37.99 -32.28
C VAL A 568 18.51 -38.75 -33.60
N LEU A 569 19.28 -39.85 -33.70
CA LEU A 569 19.14 -40.94 -34.67
C LEU A 569 19.65 -42.24 -34.05
#